data_AF-A0A812WYS6-F1
#
_entry.id   AF-A0A812WYS6-F1
#
_cell.length_a   1.000
_cell.length_b   1.000
_cell.length_c   1.000
_cell.angle_alpha   90.00
_cell.angle_beta   90.00
_cell.angle_gamma   90.00
#
_symmetry.space_group_name_H-M   'P 1'
#
loop_
_entity.id
_entity.type
_entity.pdbx_description
1 polymer ?
#
loop_
_entity_poly.entity_id
_entity_poly.type
_entity_poly.pdbx_seq_one_letter_code
_entity_poly.pdbx_strand_id
1 'polypeptide(L)'
;MGGHEGGAPRTISTSTLSTDVVALAFNHPSNLRKRHRLGFDEPTLHNIWDSMSQAFAGDNLHGLVWHWLYPEYAAVGVSRQHAQNLTRRALAFYHGIYGELGKRFVLPRHLCLTCCQLGAGRLRIMVVRNPFERLVSFFRLKWLGSQAKVSNRWADFPTYVRYVSEIFNYTDAYQTLPDFFQHGKRMPNSVQEFEQNDLLHTRAVAEWLASAQPRPLKAKDFLQIQVEQLNSGMVELARQLCETLGYCRPLPIIPKVNSFSKPISPRIWAGCWRGGVALQAVHRYKLDFQDLGIMHSVRPKIFPRGASHLRGVGMLSVRLKDSQGHPIRFESRKKTAMAVTCGVSLGAFFVIAAAAFWLMGLLFGWNGPDTHFQEGLTYHAFNMFWFYLGFATAIFGGVYAAYARGSKAFAREPQDVQEEEPKDKSAPEAAPTPYVMLPAEP
;
A
#
# COMPACT_ATOMS: atom_id res chain seq x y z
N MET A 1 -33.05 48.05 40.56
CA MET A 1 -32.03 48.91 41.19
C MET A 1 -31.32 48.07 42.22
N GLY A 2 -30.02 47.86 42.06
CA GLY A 2 -29.19 47.03 42.95
C GLY A 2 -27.84 46.82 42.30
N GLY A 3 -26.85 47.59 42.75
CA GLY A 3 -25.54 47.75 42.12
C GLY A 3 -24.64 46.53 42.23
N HIS A 4 -23.84 46.34 41.18
CA HIS A 4 -22.68 45.48 41.15
C HIS A 4 -21.45 46.28 41.58
N GLU A 5 -20.83 45.89 42.69
CA GLU A 5 -19.46 46.28 43.02
C GLU A 5 -18.49 45.16 42.65
N GLY A 6 -17.35 45.57 42.10
CA GLY A 6 -16.33 44.72 41.51
C GLY A 6 -15.36 44.11 42.51
N GLY A 7 -14.72 43.03 42.06
CA GLY A 7 -13.55 42.46 42.70
C GLY A 7 -12.55 42.04 41.64
N ALA A 8 -11.41 42.74 41.57
CA ALA A 8 -10.24 42.37 40.77
C ALA A 8 -9.53 41.13 41.36
N PRO A 9 -8.82 40.32 40.56
CA PRO A 9 -8.22 39.08 41.02
C PRO A 9 -6.89 39.32 41.76
N ARG A 10 -6.75 38.66 42.90
CA ARG A 10 -5.53 38.55 43.71
C ARG A 10 -4.50 37.65 43.00
N THR A 11 -3.29 38.17 42.87
CA THR A 11 -2.05 37.42 42.70
C THR A 11 -1.76 36.59 43.94
N ILE A 12 -1.43 35.30 43.76
CA ILE A 12 -0.84 34.46 44.80
C ILE A 12 0.49 33.94 44.29
N SER A 13 1.53 34.29 45.02
CA SER A 13 2.91 33.83 44.89
C SER A 13 3.13 32.62 45.80
N THR A 14 3.93 31.67 45.28
CA THR A 14 4.86 30.76 45.95
C THR A 14 4.35 29.76 47.00
N SER A 15 4.54 28.47 46.71
CA SER A 15 5.32 27.63 47.63
C SER A 15 6.08 26.54 46.87
N THR A 16 7.33 26.41 47.27
CA THR A 16 8.37 25.46 46.90
C THR A 16 8.06 24.05 47.41
N LEU A 17 8.28 23.03 46.56
CA LEU A 17 8.56 21.69 47.04
C LEU A 17 9.71 21.09 46.23
N SER A 18 10.79 20.86 46.96
CA SER A 18 12.01 20.16 46.59
C SER A 18 11.72 18.67 46.37
N THR A 19 12.25 18.10 45.30
CA THR A 19 12.65 16.69 45.25
C THR A 19 13.81 16.55 44.29
N ASP A 20 14.95 16.13 44.84
CA ASP A 20 16.18 15.79 44.15
C ASP A 20 15.97 14.71 43.08
N VAL A 21 16.40 14.98 41.84
CA VAL A 21 16.69 13.94 40.86
C VAL A 21 17.99 14.26 40.13
N VAL A 22 18.91 13.32 40.31
CA VAL A 22 20.25 13.16 39.75
C VAL A 22 20.33 13.58 38.27
N ALA A 23 21.19 14.56 38.00
CA ALA A 23 21.59 14.93 36.65
C ALA A 23 22.56 13.89 36.06
N LEU A 24 22.14 13.19 35.01
CA LEU A 24 23.05 12.50 34.09
C LEU A 24 23.21 13.37 32.84
N ALA A 25 24.32 14.12 32.80
CA ALA A 25 24.76 14.86 31.64
C ALA A 25 25.15 13.91 30.50
N PHE A 26 24.60 14.12 29.30
CA PHE A 26 25.15 13.51 28.07
C PHE A 26 25.67 14.61 27.15
N ASN A 27 27.00 14.63 27.07
CA ASN A 27 27.78 15.47 26.18
C ASN A 27 27.68 15.01 24.71
N HIS A 28 27.84 16.01 23.85
CA HIS A 28 27.95 16.00 22.40
C HIS A 28 29.00 15.00 21.87
N PRO A 29 28.78 14.28 20.74
CA PRO A 29 29.78 13.34 20.22
C PRO A 29 30.54 13.95 19.03
N SER A 30 31.76 14.42 19.30
CA SER A 30 32.79 14.55 18.27
C SER A 30 34.15 14.22 18.90
N ASN A 31 34.37 12.93 19.18
CA ASN A 31 35.66 12.23 19.29
C ASN A 31 35.47 10.91 20.08
N LEU A 32 35.21 9.80 19.38
CA LEU A 32 35.23 8.44 19.96
C LEU A 32 36.06 7.50 19.10
N ARG A 33 37.38 7.68 19.14
CA ARG A 33 38.34 6.57 19.03
C ARG A 33 39.04 6.47 20.38
N LYS A 34 38.81 5.35 21.08
CA LYS A 34 39.44 4.91 22.35
C LYS A 34 38.91 5.54 23.64
N ARG A 35 37.99 4.84 24.35
CA ARG A 35 38.27 4.13 25.62
C ARG A 35 37.02 3.64 26.38
N HIS A 36 37.22 2.49 27.02
CA HIS A 36 36.58 1.83 28.17
C HIS A 36 35.09 1.41 28.15
N ARG A 37 34.96 0.07 28.10
CA ARG A 37 33.76 -0.75 28.37
C ARG A 37 33.37 -0.62 29.85
N LEU A 38 32.15 -0.19 30.13
CA LEU A 38 31.42 -0.64 31.31
C LEU A 38 30.80 -1.99 30.90
N GLY A 39 31.24 -3.06 31.57
CA GLY A 39 30.84 -4.43 31.28
C GLY A 39 29.39 -4.69 31.68
N PHE A 40 28.46 -4.40 30.77
CA PHE A 40 27.30 -5.27 30.63
C PHE A 40 27.73 -6.33 29.63
N ASP A 41 27.90 -7.57 30.10
CA ASP A 41 28.10 -8.69 29.19
C ASP A 41 26.92 -8.72 28.22
N GLU A 42 27.23 -8.65 26.92
CA GLU A 42 26.20 -8.79 25.90
C GLU A 42 25.46 -10.10 26.16
N PRO A 43 24.12 -10.06 26.30
CA PRO A 43 23.36 -11.27 26.57
C PRO A 43 23.62 -12.25 25.42
N THR A 44 24.04 -13.46 25.77
CA THR A 44 24.28 -14.51 24.78
C THR A 44 22.98 -14.82 24.04
N LEU A 45 23.08 -15.32 22.81
CA LEU A 45 21.93 -15.75 22.01
C LEU A 45 21.01 -16.70 22.80
N HIS A 46 21.60 -17.56 23.63
CA HIS A 46 20.90 -18.52 24.48
C HIS A 46 20.07 -17.83 25.58
N ASN A 47 20.64 -16.85 26.29
CA ASN A 47 19.93 -16.09 27.33
C ASN A 47 18.72 -15.33 26.76
N ILE A 48 18.83 -14.87 25.51
CA ILE A 48 17.73 -14.19 24.79
C ILE A 48 16.61 -15.19 24.47
N TRP A 49 16.94 -16.38 23.97
CA TRP A 49 15.94 -17.42 23.66
C TRP A 49 15.23 -17.95 24.91
N ASP A 50 15.93 -18.12 26.02
CA ASP A 50 15.34 -18.56 27.29
C ASP A 50 14.39 -17.52 27.88
N SER A 51 14.74 -16.23 27.83
CA SER A 51 13.84 -15.14 28.24
C SER A 51 12.57 -15.09 27.37
N MET A 52 12.72 -15.33 26.07
CA MET A 52 11.61 -15.38 25.12
C MET A 52 10.67 -16.56 25.41
N SER A 53 11.25 -17.75 25.60
CA SER A 53 10.54 -18.97 25.99
C SER A 53 9.76 -18.76 27.29
N GLN A 54 10.38 -18.15 28.32
CA GLN A 54 9.74 -17.87 29.60
C GLN A 54 8.60 -16.85 29.50
N ALA A 55 8.75 -15.80 28.67
CA ALA A 55 7.69 -14.81 28.45
C ALA A 55 6.47 -15.42 27.71
N PHE A 56 6.71 -16.37 26.81
CA PHE A 56 5.66 -17.08 26.05
C PHE A 56 5.03 -18.24 26.83
N ALA A 57 5.79 -18.94 27.66
CA ALA A 57 5.32 -20.14 28.37
C ALA A 57 4.33 -19.86 29.51
N GLY A 58 4.14 -18.60 29.92
CA GLY A 58 3.41 -18.25 31.14
C GLY A 58 2.22 -17.30 30.98
N ASP A 59 1.58 -17.20 29.80
CA ASP A 59 0.50 -16.22 29.54
C ASP A 59 0.86 -14.77 29.90
N ASN A 60 2.16 -14.46 29.99
CA ASN A 60 2.63 -13.16 30.43
C ASN A 60 2.69 -12.18 29.27
N LEU A 61 1.50 -11.85 28.76
CA LEU A 61 1.30 -10.85 27.71
C LEU A 61 1.98 -9.52 28.04
N HIS A 62 1.99 -9.16 29.32
CA HIS A 62 2.69 -7.95 29.77
C HIS A 62 4.18 -8.07 29.50
N GLY A 63 4.82 -9.19 29.86
CA GLY A 63 6.24 -9.44 29.57
C GLY A 63 6.56 -9.49 28.07
N LEU A 64 5.69 -10.15 27.27
CA LEU A 64 5.82 -10.18 25.81
C LEU A 64 5.71 -8.79 25.18
N VAL A 65 4.74 -7.98 25.60
CA VAL A 65 4.65 -6.61 25.07
C VAL A 65 5.81 -5.78 25.60
N TRP A 66 6.12 -5.87 26.90
CA TRP A 66 7.00 -4.93 27.56
C TRP A 66 8.48 -5.14 27.25
N HIS A 67 8.93 -6.39 27.24
CA HIS A 67 10.33 -6.73 27.02
C HIS A 67 10.66 -7.03 25.56
N TRP A 68 9.66 -7.36 24.75
CA TRP A 68 9.88 -7.88 23.40
C TRP A 68 9.30 -7.01 22.29
N LEU A 69 8.01 -6.68 22.32
CA LEU A 69 7.37 -5.99 21.18
C LEU A 69 7.40 -4.47 21.28
N TYR A 70 7.35 -3.91 22.49
CA TYR A 70 7.28 -2.47 22.72
C TYR A 70 8.49 -1.71 22.15
N PRO A 71 9.75 -2.18 22.27
CA PRO A 71 10.88 -1.49 21.66
C PRO A 71 10.73 -1.28 20.15
N GLU A 72 10.13 -2.22 19.42
CA GLU A 72 9.90 -2.11 17.98
C GLU A 72 8.70 -1.21 17.66
N TYR A 73 7.62 -1.33 18.43
CA TYR A 73 6.50 -0.40 18.32
C TYR A 73 6.97 1.04 18.59
N ALA A 74 7.80 1.24 19.61
CA ALA A 74 8.43 2.53 19.89
C ALA A 74 9.37 2.97 18.76
N ALA A 75 10.09 2.05 18.11
CA ALA A 75 10.92 2.35 16.93
C ALA A 75 10.12 2.83 15.72
N VAL A 76 8.82 2.52 15.66
CA VAL A 76 7.90 3.12 14.68
C VAL A 76 7.00 4.18 15.32
N GLY A 77 7.38 4.77 16.46
CA GLY A 77 6.64 5.88 17.08
C GLY A 77 5.26 5.50 17.64
N VAL A 78 5.00 4.22 17.88
CA VAL A 78 3.76 3.73 18.50
C VAL A 78 3.90 3.82 20.01
N SER A 79 2.92 4.46 20.66
CA SER A 79 2.88 4.62 22.12
C SER A 79 2.84 3.25 22.82
N ARG A 80 3.22 3.23 24.10
CA ARG A 80 3.20 2.00 24.92
C ARG A 80 1.83 1.35 24.97
N GLN A 81 0.80 2.16 25.15
CA GLN A 81 -0.57 1.71 25.25
C GLN A 81 -1.07 1.21 23.89
N HIS A 82 -0.70 1.89 22.81
CA HIS A 82 -1.04 1.50 21.46
C HIS A 82 -0.35 0.18 21.04
N ALA A 83 0.91 -0.02 21.43
CA ALA A 83 1.66 -1.26 21.25
C ALA A 83 0.98 -2.45 21.93
N GLN A 84 0.53 -2.27 23.18
CA GLN A 84 -0.24 -3.27 23.92
C GLN A 84 -1.57 -3.59 23.22
N ASN A 85 -2.28 -2.56 22.75
CA ASN A 85 -3.56 -2.74 22.05
C ASN A 85 -3.40 -3.44 20.70
N LEU A 86 -2.37 -3.11 19.92
CA LEU A 86 -2.06 -3.79 18.65
C LEU A 86 -1.70 -5.25 18.89
N THR A 87 -0.85 -5.53 19.88
CA THR A 87 -0.46 -6.89 20.23
C THR A 87 -1.67 -7.72 20.68
N ARG A 88 -2.53 -7.16 21.54
CA ARG A 88 -3.77 -7.82 21.97
C ARG A 88 -4.69 -8.15 20.80
N ARG A 89 -4.88 -7.20 19.87
CA ARG A 89 -5.70 -7.40 18.67
C ARG A 89 -5.11 -8.47 17.77
N ALA A 90 -3.80 -8.47 17.56
CA ALA A 90 -3.11 -9.50 16.80
C ALA A 90 -3.32 -10.87 17.46
N LEU A 91 -3.00 -11.01 18.74
CA LEU A 91 -3.15 -12.27 19.47
C LEU A 91 -4.61 -12.76 19.48
N ALA A 92 -5.59 -11.88 19.70
CA ALA A 92 -7.00 -12.23 19.62
C ALA A 92 -7.41 -12.71 18.23
N PHE A 93 -6.93 -12.06 17.17
CA PHE A 93 -7.13 -12.48 15.79
C PHE A 93 -6.53 -13.86 15.51
N TYR A 94 -5.31 -14.11 15.99
CA TYR A 94 -4.63 -15.39 15.79
C TYR A 94 -5.25 -16.53 16.61
N HIS A 95 -5.61 -16.29 17.87
CA HIS A 95 -6.31 -17.26 18.71
C HIS A 95 -7.70 -17.59 18.15
N GLY A 96 -8.42 -16.59 17.63
CA GLY A 96 -9.76 -16.77 17.07
C GLY A 96 -9.76 -17.53 15.73
N ILE A 97 -8.81 -17.23 14.84
CA ILE A 97 -8.80 -17.80 13.48
C ILE A 97 -8.03 -19.12 13.40
N TYR A 98 -6.97 -19.31 14.19
CA TYR A 98 -6.09 -20.47 14.08
C TYR A 98 -6.21 -21.46 15.25
N GLY A 99 -7.03 -21.18 16.27
CA GLY A 99 -7.28 -22.11 17.39
C GLY A 99 -5.99 -22.57 18.10
N GLU A 100 -5.86 -23.88 18.33
CA GLU A 100 -4.68 -24.51 18.95
C GLU A 100 -3.37 -24.31 18.14
N LEU A 101 -3.46 -24.12 16.82
CA LEU A 101 -2.28 -23.82 15.99
C LEU A 101 -1.71 -22.42 16.26
N GLY A 102 -2.54 -21.50 16.77
CA GLY A 102 -2.12 -20.16 17.21
C GLY A 102 -1.20 -20.17 18.44
N LYS A 103 -1.15 -21.28 19.20
CA LYS A 103 -0.26 -21.42 20.38
C LYS A 103 1.22 -21.62 20.01
N ARG A 104 1.53 -21.95 18.76
CA ARG A 104 2.90 -22.04 18.25
C ARG A 104 3.23 -20.81 17.42
N PHE A 105 3.29 -19.67 18.09
CA PHE A 105 3.72 -18.43 17.48
C PHE A 105 5.24 -18.47 17.23
N VAL A 106 5.65 -18.97 16.07
CA VAL A 106 7.01 -18.70 15.59
C VAL A 106 7.00 -17.25 15.11
N LEU A 107 7.53 -16.34 15.92
CA LEU A 107 7.79 -14.98 15.46
C LEU A 107 8.61 -15.10 14.17
N PRO A 108 8.16 -14.52 13.05
CA PRO A 108 8.95 -14.53 11.83
C PRO A 108 10.40 -14.09 12.11
N ARG A 109 11.39 -14.67 11.42
CA ARG A 109 12.83 -14.38 11.65
C ARG A 109 13.21 -12.88 11.61
N HIS A 110 12.35 -12.03 11.06
CA HIS A 110 12.48 -10.57 11.09
C HIS A 110 12.16 -9.92 12.46
N LEU A 111 11.66 -10.66 13.44
CA LEU A 111 11.33 -10.22 14.81
C LEU A 111 12.28 -10.81 15.88
N CYS A 112 13.57 -11.03 15.56
CA CYS A 112 14.57 -11.57 16.50
C CYS A 112 15.42 -10.42 17.09
N LEU A 113 15.16 -10.01 18.33
CA LEU A 113 15.05 -8.59 18.67
C LEU A 113 16.30 -7.81 19.13
N THR A 114 17.37 -8.41 19.64
CA THR A 114 18.51 -7.60 20.17
C THR A 114 19.53 -7.14 19.12
N CYS A 115 19.65 -7.85 17.99
CA CYS A 115 20.42 -7.40 16.82
C CYS A 115 19.56 -6.65 15.78
N CYS A 116 18.23 -6.67 15.91
CA CYS A 116 17.27 -6.07 14.96
C CYS A 116 17.02 -4.58 15.14
N GLN A 117 16.92 -4.07 16.37
CA GLN A 117 16.63 -2.64 16.60
C GLN A 117 17.69 -1.74 15.96
N LEU A 118 18.96 -2.19 15.97
CA LEU A 118 20.07 -1.55 15.26
C LEU A 118 20.30 -2.11 13.85
N GLY A 119 19.54 -3.11 13.41
CA GLY A 119 19.74 -3.80 12.13
C GLY A 119 21.20 -4.17 11.85
N ALA A 120 21.99 -4.45 12.90
CA ALA A 120 23.41 -4.71 12.74
C ALA A 120 23.59 -6.02 11.97
N GLY A 121 24.32 -5.97 10.86
CA GLY A 121 24.47 -7.10 9.94
C GLY A 121 23.22 -7.40 9.10
N ARG A 122 22.25 -6.48 9.00
CA ARG A 122 21.06 -6.63 8.17
C ARG A 122 20.94 -5.50 7.16
N LEU A 123 20.53 -5.84 5.95
CA LEU A 123 20.09 -4.86 4.97
C LEU A 123 18.72 -4.31 5.40
N ARG A 124 18.66 -3.03 5.75
CA ARG A 124 17.40 -2.36 6.10
C ARG A 124 16.68 -1.97 4.82
N ILE A 125 15.43 -2.38 4.71
CA ILE A 125 14.61 -2.13 3.53
C ILE A 125 13.41 -1.30 3.95
N MET A 126 13.07 -0.30 3.14
CA MET A 126 11.86 0.48 3.32
C MET A 126 11.03 0.40 2.05
N VAL A 127 9.86 -0.23 2.15
CA VAL A 127 8.91 -0.30 1.05
C VAL A 127 8.01 0.93 1.12
N VAL A 128 8.17 1.83 0.17
CA VAL A 128 7.44 3.10 0.12
C VAL A 128 6.49 3.13 -1.05
N ARG A 129 5.42 3.88 -0.91
CA ARG A 129 4.43 4.09 -1.98
C ARG A 129 4.40 5.56 -2.33
N ASN A 130 4.19 5.87 -3.61
CA ASN A 130 3.97 7.24 -4.03
C ASN A 130 2.82 7.90 -3.23
N PRO A 131 3.00 9.09 -2.62
CA PRO A 131 1.96 9.70 -1.78
C PRO A 131 0.61 9.90 -2.49
N PHE A 132 0.59 10.21 -3.79
CA PHE A 132 -0.65 10.33 -4.55
C PHE A 132 -1.35 8.96 -4.68
N GLU A 133 -0.60 7.94 -5.09
CA GLU A 133 -1.10 6.56 -5.20
C GLU A 133 -1.53 5.99 -3.84
N ARG A 134 -0.83 6.35 -2.75
CA ARG A 134 -1.18 5.99 -1.37
C ARG A 134 -2.55 6.57 -1.00
N LEU A 135 -2.76 7.88 -1.16
CA LEU A 135 -4.02 8.53 -0.84
C LEU A 135 -5.20 7.93 -1.63
N VAL A 136 -5.04 7.77 -2.94
CA VAL A 136 -6.08 7.20 -3.81
C VAL A 136 -6.36 5.74 -3.47
N SER A 137 -5.32 4.94 -3.24
CA SER A 137 -5.48 3.53 -2.88
C SER A 137 -6.16 3.36 -1.54
N PHE A 138 -5.81 4.17 -0.54
CA PHE A 138 -6.44 4.09 0.78
C PHE A 138 -7.90 4.54 0.73
N PHE A 139 -8.20 5.65 0.05
CA PHE A 139 -9.58 6.08 -0.18
C PHE A 139 -10.40 4.99 -0.88
N ARG A 140 -9.86 4.39 -1.94
CA ARG A 140 -10.52 3.30 -2.67
C ARG A 140 -10.84 2.10 -1.78
N LEU A 141 -9.92 1.74 -0.89
CA LEU A 141 -10.04 0.53 -0.05
C LEU A 141 -10.93 0.73 1.16
N LYS A 142 -10.82 1.88 1.82
CA LYS A 142 -11.40 2.09 3.15
C LYS A 142 -12.61 3.04 3.13
N TRP A 143 -12.66 3.96 2.17
CA TRP A 143 -13.70 4.99 2.10
C TRP A 143 -14.75 4.71 1.03
N LEU A 144 -14.32 4.32 -0.17
CA LEU A 144 -15.22 4.13 -1.30
C LEU A 144 -16.28 3.05 -1.03
N GLY A 145 -17.56 3.42 -1.10
CA GLY A 145 -18.69 2.53 -0.83
C GLY A 145 -18.92 2.17 0.65
N SER A 146 -18.11 2.69 1.57
CA SER A 146 -18.28 2.44 3.00
C SER A 146 -19.49 3.20 3.54
N GLN A 147 -20.44 2.49 4.17
CA GLN A 147 -21.57 3.13 4.84
C GLN A 147 -21.15 3.90 6.11
N ALA A 148 -19.95 3.64 6.62
CA ALA A 148 -19.40 4.35 7.78
C ALA A 148 -18.78 5.71 7.42
N LYS A 149 -18.77 6.10 6.14
CA LYS A 149 -18.18 7.37 5.65
C LYS A 149 -19.23 8.15 4.86
N VAL A 150 -19.34 9.47 5.07
CA VAL A 150 -20.22 10.35 4.29
C VAL A 150 -19.67 10.51 2.87
N SER A 151 -18.36 10.72 2.78
CA SER A 151 -17.57 11.00 1.60
C SER A 151 -17.06 9.68 1.01
N ASN A 152 -17.98 8.85 0.53
CA ASN A 152 -17.70 7.49 0.11
C ASN A 152 -17.78 7.29 -1.42
N ARG A 153 -17.79 8.35 -2.23
CA ARG A 153 -17.76 8.27 -3.71
C ARG A 153 -16.49 8.92 -4.25
N TRP A 154 -16.11 8.56 -5.48
CA TRP A 154 -14.95 9.17 -6.14
C TRP A 154 -15.01 10.71 -6.23
N ALA A 155 -16.22 11.27 -6.36
CA ALA A 155 -16.43 12.72 -6.37
C ALA A 155 -16.09 13.38 -5.02
N ASP A 156 -16.10 12.61 -3.93
CA ASP A 156 -15.84 13.09 -2.58
C ASP A 156 -14.35 12.93 -2.18
N PHE A 157 -13.49 12.42 -3.07
CA PHE A 157 -12.05 12.29 -2.83
C PHE A 157 -11.37 13.63 -2.45
N PRO A 158 -11.67 14.77 -3.10
CA PRO A 158 -11.16 16.08 -2.66
C PRO A 158 -11.46 16.40 -1.19
N THR A 159 -12.65 16.04 -0.69
CA THR A 159 -13.04 16.25 0.72
C THR A 159 -12.16 15.43 1.66
N TYR A 160 -11.89 14.17 1.29
CA TYR A 160 -10.98 13.31 2.05
C TYR A 160 -9.56 13.89 2.12
N VAL A 161 -8.99 14.35 0.99
CA VAL A 161 -7.66 14.98 0.99
C VAL A 161 -7.65 16.28 1.81
N ARG A 162 -8.75 17.05 1.76
CA ARG A 162 -8.91 18.23 2.60
C ARG A 162 -8.84 17.88 4.08
N TYR A 163 -9.53 16.82 4.55
CA TYR A 163 -9.39 16.37 5.95
C TYR A 163 -7.95 16.01 6.31
N VAL A 164 -7.24 15.28 5.44
CA VAL A 164 -5.82 14.97 5.65
C VAL A 164 -4.98 16.24 5.83
N SER A 165 -5.25 17.26 5.01
CA SER A 165 -4.55 18.55 5.07
C SER A 165 -4.96 19.39 6.28
N GLU A 166 -6.24 19.44 6.65
CA GLU A 166 -6.74 20.19 7.80
C GLU A 166 -6.16 19.63 9.10
N ILE A 167 -6.15 18.31 9.26
CA ILE A 167 -5.53 17.65 10.42
C ILE A 167 -4.05 17.99 10.50
N PHE A 168 -3.34 17.97 9.36
CA PHE A 168 -1.91 18.31 9.32
C PHE A 168 -1.63 19.78 9.65
N ASN A 169 -2.48 20.70 9.21
CA ASN A 169 -2.27 22.14 9.38
C ASN A 169 -2.73 22.68 10.73
N TYR A 170 -3.75 22.06 11.33
CA TYR A 170 -4.46 22.62 12.48
C TYR A 170 -4.40 21.75 13.74
N THR A 171 -3.76 20.58 13.69
CA THR A 171 -3.60 19.70 14.84
C THR A 171 -2.20 19.12 14.92
N ASP A 172 -1.83 18.58 16.07
CA ASP A 172 -0.58 17.85 16.30
C ASP A 172 -0.76 16.32 16.20
N ALA A 173 -1.90 15.85 15.68
CA ALA A 173 -2.30 14.45 15.75
C ALA A 173 -1.31 13.51 15.03
N TYR A 174 -0.70 13.96 13.93
CA TYR A 174 0.33 13.17 13.23
C TYR A 174 1.64 13.08 14.03
N GLN A 175 1.91 14.01 14.94
CA GLN A 175 3.09 14.00 15.80
C GLN A 175 2.84 13.17 17.06
N THR A 176 1.71 13.40 17.74
CA THR A 176 1.39 12.78 19.04
C THR A 176 0.77 11.39 18.92
N LEU A 177 0.14 11.07 17.78
CA LEU A 177 -0.57 9.82 17.55
C LEU A 177 -1.46 9.40 18.74
N PRO A 178 -2.49 10.21 19.08
CA PRO A 178 -3.33 9.94 20.23
C PRO A 178 -3.98 8.55 20.14
N ASP A 179 -4.25 7.92 21.28
CA ASP A 179 -4.86 6.58 21.31
C ASP A 179 -6.28 6.57 20.70
N PHE A 180 -6.96 7.72 20.74
CA PHE A 180 -8.25 7.95 20.12
C PHE A 180 -8.25 9.27 19.34
N PHE A 181 -8.68 9.21 18.08
CA PHE A 181 -8.79 10.38 17.22
C PHE A 181 -10.04 10.31 16.37
N GLN A 182 -10.70 11.46 16.26
CA GLN A 182 -11.89 11.66 15.47
C GLN A 182 -11.87 13.08 14.88
N HIS A 183 -12.10 13.20 13.57
CA HIS A 183 -12.19 14.48 12.88
C HIS A 183 -13.26 14.45 11.77
N GLY A 184 -13.79 15.61 11.39
CA GLY A 184 -14.73 15.77 10.28
C GLY A 184 -16.20 15.71 10.68
N LYS A 185 -17.07 15.38 9.71
CA LYS A 185 -18.52 15.41 9.92
C LYS A 185 -18.97 14.28 10.86
N ARG A 186 -19.83 14.62 11.83
CA ARG A 186 -20.44 13.63 12.73
C ARG A 186 -21.58 12.89 12.00
N MET A 187 -21.52 11.56 12.03
CA MET A 187 -22.54 10.67 11.46
C MET A 187 -23.72 10.49 12.43
N PRO A 188 -24.90 10.02 11.96
CA PRO A 188 -26.06 9.74 12.82
C PRO A 188 -25.77 8.78 13.97
N ASN A 189 -24.85 7.83 13.77
CA ASN A 189 -24.38 6.89 14.79
C ASN A 189 -23.33 7.49 15.75
N SER A 190 -23.16 8.81 15.78
CA SER A 190 -22.15 9.53 16.58
C SER A 190 -20.69 9.25 16.26
N VAL A 191 -20.37 8.49 15.21
CA VAL A 191 -18.98 8.29 14.76
C VAL A 191 -18.57 9.48 13.88
N GLN A 192 -17.37 10.02 14.06
CA GLN A 192 -16.83 11.01 13.12
C GLN A 192 -16.28 10.32 11.88
N GLU A 193 -16.38 11.02 10.76
CA GLU A 193 -16.02 10.47 9.46
C GLU A 193 -14.55 10.07 9.33
N PHE A 194 -13.61 10.82 9.91
CA PHE A 194 -12.18 10.52 9.90
C PHE A 194 -11.75 9.97 11.27
N GLU A 195 -11.20 8.75 11.30
CA GLU A 195 -10.87 8.03 12.54
C GLU A 195 -9.35 7.82 12.72
N GLN A 196 -8.93 7.36 13.91
CA GLN A 196 -7.52 7.04 14.20
C GLN A 196 -6.85 6.16 13.14
N ASN A 197 -7.58 5.19 12.59
CA ASN A 197 -7.01 4.33 11.55
C ASN A 197 -6.73 5.11 10.26
N ASP A 198 -7.54 6.11 9.91
CA ASP A 198 -7.28 6.96 8.75
C ASP A 198 -6.01 7.79 9.00
N LEU A 199 -5.85 8.36 10.20
CA LEU A 199 -4.68 9.14 10.62
C LEU A 199 -3.37 8.35 10.44
N LEU A 200 -3.35 7.08 10.85
CA LEU A 200 -2.16 6.23 10.71
C LEU A 200 -1.79 5.96 9.24
N HIS A 201 -2.79 5.81 8.37
CA HIS A 201 -2.56 5.51 6.94
C HIS A 201 -2.21 6.75 6.12
N THR A 202 -2.54 7.94 6.61
CA THR A 202 -2.23 9.23 5.97
C THR A 202 -1.03 9.93 6.60
N ARG A 203 -0.37 9.30 7.58
CA ARG A 203 0.89 9.78 8.14
C ARG A 203 2.01 9.64 7.11
N ALA A 204 2.85 10.67 6.99
CA ALA A 204 3.97 10.68 6.06
C ALA A 204 5.07 9.69 6.52
N VAL A 205 5.81 9.11 5.57
CA VAL A 205 6.90 8.18 5.90
C VAL A 205 8.02 8.91 6.66
N ALA A 206 8.34 10.15 6.26
CA ALA A 206 9.31 10.97 6.96
C ALA A 206 8.93 11.23 8.44
N GLU A 207 7.64 11.32 8.75
CA GLU A 207 7.17 11.45 10.14
C GLU A 207 7.35 10.16 10.93
N TRP A 208 7.10 9.00 10.30
CA TRP A 208 7.43 7.71 10.91
C TRP A 208 8.92 7.60 11.23
N LEU A 209 9.79 7.99 10.29
CA LEU A 209 11.24 7.98 10.48
C LEU A 209 11.70 8.98 11.55
N ALA A 210 11.13 10.19 11.57
CA ALA A 210 11.48 11.22 12.54
C ALA A 210 11.02 10.88 13.97
N SER A 211 9.89 10.19 14.10
CA SER A 211 9.34 9.77 15.41
C SER A 211 9.92 8.46 15.94
N ALA A 212 10.78 7.80 15.17
CA ALA A 212 11.41 6.56 15.57
C ALA A 212 12.27 6.72 16.83
N GLN A 213 12.10 5.79 17.78
CA GLN A 213 12.88 5.72 19.03
C GLN A 213 13.83 4.51 19.02
N PRO A 214 15.02 4.59 19.65
CA PRO A 214 15.50 5.66 20.55
C PRO A 214 16.10 6.86 19.80
N ARG A 215 16.26 6.76 18.48
CA ARG A 215 16.83 7.83 17.65
C ARG A 215 16.07 7.94 16.33
N PRO A 216 15.85 9.17 15.83
CA PRO A 216 15.31 9.37 14.50
C PRO A 216 16.10 8.61 13.44
N LEU A 217 15.38 7.93 12.56
CA LEU A 217 15.95 7.17 11.45
C LEU A 217 16.05 8.09 10.22
N LYS A 218 17.05 7.88 9.37
CA LYS A 218 17.17 8.66 8.12
C LYS A 218 16.80 7.77 6.94
N ALA A 219 16.09 8.32 5.97
CA ALA A 219 15.66 7.59 4.78
C ALA A 219 16.83 6.97 3.98
N LYS A 220 18.01 7.60 4.03
CA LYS A 220 19.24 7.11 3.40
C LYS A 220 19.84 5.86 4.07
N ASP A 221 19.39 5.53 5.29
CA ASP A 221 19.84 4.34 6.02
C ASP A 221 19.10 3.07 5.55
N PHE A 222 18.22 3.19 4.55
CA PHE A 222 17.40 2.11 4.01
C PHE A 222 17.61 1.97 2.51
N LEU A 223 17.59 0.72 2.04
CA LEU A 223 17.29 0.43 0.65
C LEU A 223 15.80 0.70 0.41
N GLN A 224 15.52 1.73 -0.40
CA GLN A 224 14.16 2.15 -0.69
C GLN A 224 13.59 1.38 -1.87
N ILE A 225 12.46 0.72 -1.68
CA ILE A 225 11.75 0.00 -2.74
C ILE A 225 10.40 0.67 -2.95
N GLN A 226 10.19 1.22 -4.14
CA GLN A 226 8.90 1.83 -4.50
C GLN A 226 7.93 0.74 -4.96
N VAL A 227 6.72 0.71 -4.41
CA VAL A 227 5.67 -0.25 -4.80
C VAL A 227 5.36 -0.15 -6.29
N GLU A 228 5.38 1.07 -6.85
CA GLU A 228 5.15 1.32 -8.28
C GLU A 228 6.29 0.80 -9.18
N GLN A 229 7.46 0.52 -8.61
CA GLN A 229 8.67 0.04 -9.30
C GLN A 229 9.19 -1.24 -8.65
N LEU A 230 8.27 -2.10 -8.20
CA LEU A 230 8.62 -3.26 -7.38
C LEU A 230 9.63 -4.19 -8.07
N ASN A 231 9.49 -4.43 -9.38
CA ASN A 231 10.41 -5.31 -10.11
C ASN A 231 11.85 -4.80 -10.08
N SER A 232 12.08 -3.53 -10.40
CA SER A 232 13.43 -2.94 -10.37
C SER A 232 13.95 -2.85 -8.94
N GLY A 233 13.09 -2.53 -7.97
CA GLY A 233 13.47 -2.52 -6.55
C GLY A 233 13.86 -3.91 -6.03
N MET A 234 13.24 -4.97 -6.51
CA MET A 234 13.60 -6.35 -6.16
C MET A 234 14.90 -6.81 -6.80
N VAL A 235 15.18 -6.38 -8.04
CA VAL A 235 16.49 -6.62 -8.68
C VAL A 235 17.60 -5.92 -7.89
N GLU A 236 17.38 -4.67 -7.52
CA GLU A 236 18.32 -3.92 -6.69
C GLU A 236 18.51 -4.55 -5.30
N LEU A 237 17.43 -5.04 -4.68
CA LEU A 237 17.51 -5.77 -3.42
C LEU A 237 18.35 -7.05 -3.56
N ALA A 238 18.14 -7.84 -4.61
CA ALA A 238 18.91 -9.05 -4.84
C ALA A 238 20.40 -8.74 -5.00
N ARG A 239 20.72 -7.69 -5.76
CA ARG A 239 22.08 -7.19 -5.96
C ARG A 239 22.73 -6.80 -4.64
N GLN A 240 22.06 -5.96 -3.83
CA GLN A 240 22.56 -5.51 -2.53
C GLN A 240 22.76 -6.68 -1.57
N LEU A 241 21.84 -7.65 -1.53
CA LEU A 241 21.98 -8.84 -0.69
C LEU A 241 23.18 -9.71 -1.10
N CYS A 242 23.45 -9.84 -2.39
CA CYS A 242 24.60 -10.59 -2.89
C CYS A 242 25.93 -9.87 -2.56
N GLU A 243 26.02 -8.58 -2.87
CA GLU A 243 27.25 -7.79 -2.67
C GLU A 243 27.58 -7.57 -1.20
N THR A 244 26.58 -7.27 -0.36
CA THR A 244 26.83 -6.88 1.04
C THR A 244 26.76 -8.04 2.02
N LEU A 245 25.96 -9.08 1.72
CA LEU A 245 25.70 -10.19 2.63
C LEU A 245 26.05 -11.56 2.03
N GLY A 246 26.58 -11.63 0.80
CA GLY A 246 26.90 -12.89 0.13
C GLY A 246 25.67 -13.74 -0.24
N TYR A 247 24.45 -13.18 -0.14
CA TYR A 247 23.23 -13.90 -0.47
C TYR A 247 22.89 -13.70 -1.96
N CYS A 248 23.40 -14.59 -2.81
CA CYS A 248 23.26 -14.49 -4.27
C CYS A 248 22.18 -15.42 -4.85
N ARG A 249 21.34 -16.03 -4.00
CA ARG A 249 20.23 -16.89 -4.47
C ARG A 249 19.06 -16.04 -4.98
N PRO A 250 18.26 -16.56 -5.94
CA PRO A 250 17.04 -15.87 -6.38
C PRO A 250 16.13 -15.52 -5.21
N LEU A 251 15.58 -14.30 -5.22
CA LEU A 251 14.61 -13.87 -4.22
C LEU A 251 13.25 -14.56 -4.44
N PRO A 252 12.49 -14.82 -3.37
CA PRO A 252 11.14 -15.36 -3.51
C PRO A 252 10.28 -14.43 -4.37
N ILE A 253 9.45 -15.03 -5.22
CA ILE A 253 8.51 -14.29 -6.06
C ILE A 253 7.51 -13.59 -5.13
N ILE A 254 7.40 -12.27 -5.24
CA ILE A 254 6.36 -11.54 -4.52
C ILE A 254 5.03 -11.98 -5.12
N PRO A 255 4.08 -12.51 -4.32
CA PRO A 255 2.77 -12.87 -4.83
C PRO A 255 2.17 -11.64 -5.49
N LYS A 256 1.57 -11.80 -6.67
CA LYS A 256 0.86 -10.70 -7.34
C LYS A 256 -0.21 -10.21 -6.38
N VAL A 257 0.09 -9.12 -5.66
CA VAL A 257 -0.81 -8.49 -4.70
C VAL A 257 -2.04 -8.13 -5.49
N ASN A 258 -3.19 -8.67 -5.08
CA ASN A 258 -4.51 -8.49 -5.69
C ASN A 258 -4.54 -7.26 -6.58
N SER A 259 -4.23 -7.45 -7.87
CA SER A 259 -4.42 -6.40 -8.83
C SER A 259 -5.90 -6.14 -8.78
N PHE A 260 -6.31 -5.02 -8.18
CA PHE A 260 -7.72 -4.65 -8.14
C PHE A 260 -8.28 -4.94 -9.51
N SER A 261 -9.34 -5.74 -9.57
CA SER A 261 -9.84 -6.37 -10.80
C SER A 261 -10.02 -5.37 -11.95
N LYS A 262 -10.14 -4.08 -11.63
CA LYS A 262 -10.08 -2.98 -12.60
C LYS A 262 -9.09 -1.89 -12.15
N PRO A 263 -8.14 -1.47 -13.03
CA PRO A 263 -7.36 -0.26 -12.81
C PRO A 263 -8.30 0.96 -12.75
N ILE A 264 -7.89 2.00 -12.01
CA ILE A 264 -8.66 3.25 -11.95
C ILE A 264 -8.62 3.89 -13.34
N SER A 265 -9.78 4.27 -13.87
CA SER A 265 -9.83 4.92 -15.18
C SER A 265 -9.03 6.23 -15.16
N PRO A 266 -8.29 6.58 -16.23
CA PRO A 266 -7.53 7.84 -16.28
C PRO A 266 -8.39 9.08 -16.00
N ARG A 267 -9.66 9.05 -16.39
CA ARG A 267 -10.62 10.14 -16.14
C ARG A 267 -10.93 10.31 -14.66
N ILE A 268 -11.20 9.22 -13.93
CA ILE A 268 -11.42 9.27 -12.48
C ILE A 268 -10.15 9.75 -11.78
N TRP A 269 -8.99 9.17 -12.15
CA TRP A 269 -7.69 9.57 -11.61
C TRP A 269 -7.44 11.06 -11.78
N ALA A 270 -7.60 11.61 -12.99
CA ALA A 270 -7.44 13.04 -13.25
C ALA A 270 -8.48 13.88 -12.50
N GLY A 271 -9.68 13.36 -12.27
CA GLY A 271 -10.74 14.01 -11.49
C GLY A 271 -10.38 14.18 -10.01
N CYS A 272 -9.76 13.15 -9.41
CA CYS A 272 -9.33 13.16 -8.01
C CYS A 272 -8.42 14.33 -7.64
N TRP A 273 -7.62 14.82 -8.60
CA TRP A 273 -6.55 15.78 -8.33
C TRP A 273 -6.86 17.22 -8.80
N ARG A 274 -8.12 17.51 -9.15
CA ARG A 274 -8.56 18.87 -9.57
C ARG A 274 -8.66 19.83 -8.38
N GLY A 275 -8.78 21.12 -8.66
CA GLY A 275 -9.15 22.13 -7.66
C GLY A 275 -8.13 22.35 -6.54
N GLY A 276 -6.83 22.21 -6.82
CA GLY A 276 -5.76 22.43 -5.83
C GLY A 276 -5.50 21.26 -4.88
N VAL A 277 -6.27 20.16 -4.97
CA VAL A 277 -6.09 18.95 -4.15
C VAL A 277 -4.69 18.36 -4.32
N ALA A 278 -4.15 18.39 -5.54
CA ALA A 278 -2.77 17.95 -5.78
C ALA A 278 -1.74 18.78 -4.99
N LEU A 279 -1.93 20.10 -4.89
CA LEU A 279 -1.03 20.99 -4.14
C LEU A 279 -1.13 20.73 -2.63
N GLN A 280 -2.32 20.45 -2.11
CA GLN A 280 -2.49 20.04 -0.70
C GLN A 280 -1.73 18.75 -0.40
N ALA A 281 -1.81 17.75 -1.30
CA ALA A 281 -1.03 16.52 -1.16
C ALA A 281 0.49 16.78 -1.25
N VAL A 282 0.94 17.62 -2.18
CA VAL A 282 2.36 18.01 -2.27
C VAL A 282 2.82 18.69 -0.98
N HIS A 283 2.00 19.59 -0.43
CA HIS A 283 2.31 20.28 0.82
C HIS A 283 2.40 19.30 1.99
N ARG A 284 1.39 18.43 2.15
CA ARG A 284 1.33 17.42 3.22
C ARG A 284 2.52 16.48 3.22
N TYR A 285 2.95 16.03 2.04
CA TYR A 285 3.98 15.01 1.87
C TYR A 285 5.31 15.59 1.35
N LYS A 286 5.57 16.88 1.60
CA LYS A 286 6.77 17.58 1.11
C LYS A 286 8.05 16.84 1.51
N LEU A 287 8.15 16.41 2.76
CA LEU A 287 9.32 15.67 3.27
C LEU A 287 9.48 14.30 2.61
N ASP A 288 8.39 13.55 2.39
CA ASP A 288 8.45 12.28 1.65
C ASP A 288 9.00 12.50 0.22
N PHE A 289 8.59 13.57 -0.46
CA PHE A 289 9.11 13.89 -1.79
C PHE A 289 10.59 14.28 -1.78
N GLN A 290 11.04 14.99 -0.74
CA GLN A 290 12.42 15.45 -0.57
C GLN A 290 13.36 14.30 -0.17
N ASP A 291 12.98 13.53 0.84
CA ASP A 291 13.83 12.52 1.47
C ASP A 291 13.86 11.19 0.70
N LEU A 292 12.79 10.89 -0.05
CA LEU A 292 12.63 9.60 -0.76
C LEU A 292 12.79 9.72 -2.28
N GLY A 293 12.98 10.93 -2.83
CA GLY A 293 13.16 11.14 -4.28
C GLY A 293 11.96 10.71 -5.14
N ILE A 294 10.76 10.55 -4.56
CA ILE A 294 9.57 9.98 -5.22
C ILE A 294 9.01 10.87 -6.36
N MET A 295 9.43 12.14 -6.43
CA MET A 295 8.82 13.13 -7.33
C MET A 295 8.99 12.82 -8.83
N HIS A 296 9.99 12.01 -9.21
CA HIS A 296 10.30 11.72 -10.61
C HIS A 296 9.25 10.83 -11.31
N SER A 297 8.45 10.07 -10.56
CA SER A 297 7.47 9.11 -11.13
C SER A 297 6.10 9.73 -11.45
N VAL A 298 5.78 10.92 -10.92
CA VAL A 298 4.42 11.51 -10.98
C VAL A 298 4.11 12.25 -12.29
N ARG A 299 5.13 12.60 -13.08
CA ARG A 299 5.10 13.77 -13.96
C ARG A 299 4.19 13.77 -15.20
N PRO A 300 3.64 12.66 -15.77
CA PRO A 300 2.72 12.81 -16.90
C PRO A 300 1.22 12.72 -16.57
N LYS A 301 0.81 12.21 -15.39
CA LYS A 301 -0.61 11.84 -15.17
C LYS A 301 -1.47 12.90 -14.48
N ILE A 302 -0.88 13.71 -13.61
CA ILE A 302 -1.65 14.62 -12.74
C ILE A 302 -1.68 16.06 -13.27
N PHE A 303 -0.61 16.50 -13.93
CA PHE A 303 -0.49 17.86 -14.46
C PHE A 303 -0.65 17.83 -15.98
N PRO A 304 -1.84 18.11 -16.54
CA PRO A 304 -2.00 18.19 -17.98
C PRO A 304 -1.06 19.27 -18.55
N ARG A 305 -0.48 18.97 -19.73
CA ARG A 305 0.36 19.90 -20.51
C ARG A 305 -0.46 21.16 -20.81
N GLY A 306 -0.32 22.19 -19.97
CA GLY A 306 -1.13 23.41 -20.04
C GLY A 306 -1.20 24.21 -18.74
N ALA A 307 -0.88 23.61 -17.59
CA ALA A 307 -0.80 24.30 -16.30
C ALA A 307 0.53 25.11 -16.14
N SER A 308 0.87 25.96 -17.11
CA SER A 308 2.03 26.86 -17.06
C SER A 308 1.94 27.92 -15.96
N HIS A 309 0.75 28.15 -15.40
CA HIS A 309 0.52 29.16 -14.35
C HIS A 309 1.05 28.78 -12.95
N LEU A 310 1.47 27.53 -12.74
CA LEU A 310 2.10 27.10 -11.48
C LEU A 310 3.63 27.31 -11.46
N ARG A 311 4.20 27.98 -12.48
CA ARG A 311 5.64 28.29 -12.57
C ARG A 311 6.13 29.36 -11.59
N GLY A 312 5.23 30.09 -10.92
CA GLY A 312 5.59 31.21 -10.03
C GLY A 312 6.01 30.80 -8.61
N VAL A 313 5.78 29.55 -8.20
CA VAL A 313 6.11 29.08 -6.84
C VAL A 313 7.41 28.26 -6.88
N GLY A 314 8.55 28.91 -7.15
CA GLY A 314 9.90 28.42 -6.83
C GLY A 314 10.24 26.93 -7.06
N MET A 315 9.57 26.24 -7.99
CA MET A 315 9.74 24.82 -8.24
C MET A 315 10.56 24.65 -9.52
N LEU A 316 11.77 24.10 -9.36
CA LEU A 316 12.74 23.82 -10.43
C LEU A 316 12.06 23.35 -11.73
N SER A 317 12.17 24.17 -12.78
CA SER A 317 11.78 23.83 -14.15
C SER A 317 12.80 22.85 -14.72
N VAL A 318 12.50 21.55 -14.68
CA VAL A 318 13.30 20.53 -15.37
C VAL A 318 12.65 20.26 -16.73
N ARG A 319 13.28 20.70 -17.83
CA ARG A 319 12.91 20.28 -19.19
C ARG A 319 13.39 18.84 -19.39
N LEU A 320 12.46 17.92 -19.64
CA LEU A 320 12.80 16.55 -20.02
C LEU A 320 13.04 16.50 -21.52
N LYS A 321 14.30 16.27 -21.88
CA LYS A 321 14.74 15.78 -23.17
C LYS A 321 15.14 14.31 -22.95
N ASP A 322 15.10 13.46 -23.98
CA ASP A 322 15.79 12.17 -23.89
C ASP A 322 17.32 12.38 -23.70
N SER A 323 18.10 11.31 -23.57
CA SER A 323 19.56 11.39 -23.45
C SER A 323 20.25 12.07 -24.65
N GLN A 324 19.52 12.35 -25.73
CA GLN A 324 20.01 12.99 -26.96
C GLN A 324 19.38 14.38 -27.23
N GLY A 325 18.47 14.85 -26.40
CA GLY A 325 17.91 16.18 -26.54
C GLY A 325 16.52 16.29 -27.17
N HIS A 326 15.89 15.19 -27.57
CA HIS A 326 14.65 15.22 -28.37
C HIS A 326 13.35 15.21 -27.54
N PRO A 327 12.28 15.85 -28.05
CA PRO A 327 10.96 15.82 -27.43
C PRO A 327 10.23 14.51 -27.74
N ILE A 328 9.88 13.76 -26.69
CA ILE A 328 9.24 12.44 -26.81
C ILE A 328 7.73 12.58 -27.10
N ARG A 329 7.27 11.99 -28.22
CA ARG A 329 5.87 11.93 -28.66
C ARG A 329 5.33 10.51 -28.41
N PHE A 330 4.15 10.37 -27.80
CA PHE A 330 3.50 9.06 -27.57
C PHE A 330 2.12 9.02 -28.20
N GLU A 331 1.87 7.93 -28.93
CA GLU A 331 0.62 7.60 -29.61
C GLU A 331 -0.24 6.65 -28.76
N SER A 332 -1.56 6.90 -28.72
CA SER A 332 -2.51 6.16 -27.89
C SER A 332 -3.18 5.02 -28.68
N ARG A 333 -2.76 3.77 -28.47
CA ARG A 333 -3.44 2.60 -29.04
C ARG A 333 -4.81 2.35 -28.40
N LYS A 334 -5.84 2.14 -29.25
CA LYS A 334 -7.25 1.92 -28.90
C LYS A 334 -7.46 0.49 -28.34
N LYS A 335 -8.03 0.36 -27.14
CA LYS A 335 -8.37 -0.93 -26.47
C LYS A 335 -9.88 -1.27 -26.56
N THR A 336 -10.46 -1.26 -27.76
CA THR A 336 -11.89 -1.62 -27.97
C THR A 336 -12.09 -3.05 -28.47
N ALA A 337 -11.02 -3.75 -28.88
CA ALA A 337 -11.12 -5.06 -29.53
C ALA A 337 -11.57 -6.20 -28.59
N MET A 338 -11.14 -6.19 -27.32
CA MET A 338 -11.23 -7.37 -26.44
C MET A 338 -12.62 -7.63 -25.81
N ALA A 339 -13.50 -6.62 -25.74
CA ALA A 339 -14.77 -6.75 -25.03
C ALA A 339 -15.85 -7.52 -25.83
N VAL A 340 -15.77 -7.50 -27.16
CA VAL A 340 -16.82 -8.04 -28.04
C VAL A 340 -16.77 -9.58 -28.12
N THR A 341 -15.58 -10.18 -28.06
CA THR A 341 -15.40 -11.64 -28.18
C THR A 341 -15.89 -12.40 -26.93
N CYS A 342 -15.99 -11.73 -25.77
CA CYS A 342 -16.42 -12.38 -24.52
C CYS A 342 -17.90 -12.72 -24.47
N GLY A 343 -18.81 -11.89 -25.03
CA GLY A 343 -20.25 -12.07 -24.84
C GLY A 343 -20.81 -13.34 -25.52
N VAL A 344 -20.49 -13.53 -26.80
CA VAL A 344 -20.94 -14.71 -27.57
C VAL A 344 -20.33 -16.00 -27.02
N SER A 345 -19.03 -15.97 -26.70
CA SER A 345 -18.32 -17.13 -26.14
C SER A 345 -18.88 -17.53 -24.77
N LEU A 346 -19.23 -16.56 -23.93
CA LEU A 346 -19.82 -16.80 -22.61
C LEU A 346 -21.25 -17.37 -22.73
N GLY A 347 -22.05 -16.88 -23.67
CA GLY A 347 -23.38 -17.44 -23.95
C GLY A 347 -23.29 -18.90 -24.42
N ALA A 348 -22.38 -19.20 -25.35
CA ALA A 348 -22.15 -20.57 -25.82
C ALA A 348 -21.72 -21.51 -24.68
N PHE A 349 -20.85 -21.05 -23.78
CA PHE A 349 -20.46 -21.81 -22.60
C PHE A 349 -21.66 -22.19 -21.71
N PHE A 350 -22.58 -21.25 -21.43
CA PHE A 350 -23.76 -21.56 -20.63
C PHE A 350 -24.68 -22.58 -21.30
N VAL A 351 -24.87 -22.49 -22.62
CA VAL A 351 -25.71 -23.46 -23.37
C VAL A 351 -25.10 -24.85 -23.33
N ILE A 352 -23.78 -24.98 -23.53
CA ILE A 352 -23.09 -26.28 -23.47
C ILE A 352 -23.18 -26.87 -22.06
N ALA A 353 -22.95 -26.05 -21.02
CA ALA A 353 -23.07 -26.50 -19.63
C ALA A 353 -24.51 -26.95 -19.31
N ALA A 354 -25.52 -26.16 -19.69
CA ALA A 354 -26.93 -26.52 -19.48
C ALA A 354 -27.34 -27.79 -20.24
N ALA A 355 -26.79 -28.03 -21.43
CA ALA A 355 -26.99 -29.27 -22.18
C ALA A 355 -26.37 -30.48 -21.47
N ALA A 356 -25.17 -30.34 -20.91
CA ALA A 356 -24.53 -31.40 -20.13
C ALA A 356 -25.33 -31.74 -18.86
N PHE A 357 -25.80 -30.74 -18.12
CA PHE A 357 -26.66 -30.95 -16.96
C PHE A 357 -28.00 -31.57 -17.35
N TRP A 358 -28.63 -31.10 -18.43
CA TRP A 358 -29.86 -31.71 -18.92
C TRP A 358 -29.71 -33.20 -19.23
N LEU A 359 -28.60 -33.58 -19.88
CA LEU A 359 -28.29 -34.97 -20.21
C LEU A 359 -28.05 -35.81 -18.96
N MET A 360 -27.35 -35.26 -17.96
CA MET A 360 -27.20 -35.91 -16.66
C MET A 360 -28.57 -36.10 -15.98
N GLY A 361 -29.41 -35.07 -15.98
CA GLY A 361 -30.77 -35.20 -15.44
C GLY A 361 -31.61 -36.26 -16.16
N LEU A 362 -31.39 -36.46 -17.45
CA LEU A 362 -32.03 -37.54 -18.21
C LEU A 362 -31.51 -38.92 -17.78
N LEU A 363 -30.18 -39.07 -17.63
CA LEU A 363 -29.54 -40.33 -17.25
C LEU A 363 -29.90 -40.80 -15.84
N PHE A 364 -30.06 -39.88 -14.89
CA PHE A 364 -30.38 -40.20 -13.48
C PHE A 364 -31.88 -40.09 -13.14
N GLY A 365 -32.74 -39.82 -14.14
CA GLY A 365 -34.17 -39.66 -13.91
C GLY A 365 -34.56 -38.39 -13.14
N TRP A 366 -33.68 -37.38 -13.08
CA TRP A 366 -33.93 -36.09 -12.43
C TRP A 366 -34.71 -35.10 -13.29
N ASN A 367 -35.09 -35.46 -14.50
CA ASN A 367 -35.98 -34.63 -15.34
C ASN A 367 -37.47 -34.88 -15.07
N GLY A 368 -37.80 -35.65 -14.03
CA GLY A 368 -39.17 -35.93 -13.62
C GLY A 368 -39.84 -34.73 -12.91
N PRO A 369 -41.18 -34.69 -12.89
CA PRO A 369 -41.93 -33.65 -12.17
C PRO A 369 -41.68 -33.67 -10.65
N ASP A 370 -41.30 -34.83 -10.09
CA ASP A 370 -41.19 -35.04 -8.65
C ASP A 370 -39.82 -34.65 -8.06
N THR A 371 -38.84 -34.31 -8.91
CA THR A 371 -37.49 -33.97 -8.46
C THR A 371 -37.34 -32.49 -8.18
N HIS A 372 -37.47 -32.14 -6.90
CA HIS A 372 -37.27 -30.80 -6.37
C HIS A 372 -35.84 -30.61 -5.85
N PHE A 373 -35.18 -29.54 -6.29
CA PHE A 373 -33.85 -29.17 -5.79
C PHE A 373 -33.95 -28.21 -4.59
N GLN A 374 -35.02 -27.40 -4.57
CA GLN A 374 -35.38 -26.49 -3.49
C GLN A 374 -36.92 -26.35 -3.50
N GLU A 375 -37.54 -25.97 -2.39
CA GLU A 375 -39.00 -25.80 -2.30
C GLU A 375 -39.52 -24.93 -3.47
N GLY A 376 -40.36 -25.52 -4.32
CA GLY A 376 -40.95 -24.83 -5.48
C GLY A 376 -40.09 -24.76 -6.75
N LEU A 377 -38.85 -25.29 -6.76
CA LEU A 377 -37.99 -25.29 -7.95
C LEU A 377 -37.63 -26.72 -8.37
N THR A 378 -38.18 -27.17 -9.50
CA THR A 378 -37.81 -28.47 -10.10
C THR A 378 -36.44 -28.38 -10.76
N TYR A 379 -35.73 -29.51 -10.82
CA TYR A 379 -34.45 -29.61 -11.55
C TYR A 379 -34.59 -29.14 -13.01
N HIS A 380 -35.68 -29.53 -13.66
CA HIS A 380 -36.00 -29.09 -15.02
C HIS A 380 -36.11 -27.56 -15.13
N ALA A 381 -36.85 -26.91 -14.23
CA ALA A 381 -36.99 -25.45 -14.22
C ALA A 381 -35.65 -24.72 -14.01
N PHE A 382 -34.83 -25.22 -13.09
CA PHE A 382 -33.48 -24.68 -12.86
C PHE A 382 -32.59 -24.81 -14.10
N ASN A 383 -32.62 -25.97 -14.77
CA ASN A 383 -31.81 -26.17 -15.96
C ASN A 383 -32.30 -25.34 -17.16
N MET A 384 -33.62 -25.16 -17.32
CA MET A 384 -34.20 -24.29 -18.34
C MET A 384 -33.81 -22.82 -18.15
N PHE A 385 -33.70 -22.35 -16.90
CA PHE A 385 -33.18 -21.01 -16.61
C PHE A 385 -31.78 -20.77 -17.22
N TRP A 386 -30.87 -21.74 -17.11
CA TRP A 386 -29.52 -21.62 -17.67
C TRP A 386 -29.51 -21.64 -19.20
N PHE A 387 -30.39 -22.41 -19.83
CA PHE A 387 -30.58 -22.32 -21.29
C PHE A 387 -31.03 -20.91 -21.70
N TYR A 388 -32.05 -20.35 -21.06
CA TYR A 388 -32.53 -19.00 -21.37
C TYR A 388 -31.46 -17.94 -21.13
N LEU A 389 -30.70 -18.04 -20.04
CA LEU A 389 -29.59 -17.12 -19.76
C LEU A 389 -28.48 -17.23 -20.81
N GLY A 390 -28.14 -18.45 -21.24
CA GLY A 390 -27.16 -18.69 -22.29
C GLY A 390 -27.58 -18.07 -23.62
N PHE A 391 -28.82 -18.32 -24.06
CA PHE A 391 -29.37 -17.74 -25.29
C PHE A 391 -29.46 -16.22 -25.22
N ALA A 392 -29.94 -15.65 -24.12
CA ALA A 392 -30.01 -14.21 -23.93
C ALA A 392 -28.61 -13.59 -24.01
N THR A 393 -27.62 -14.16 -23.32
CA THR A 393 -26.24 -13.66 -23.34
C THR A 393 -25.63 -13.74 -24.73
N ALA A 394 -25.87 -14.83 -25.47
CA ALA A 394 -25.39 -14.99 -26.84
C ALA A 394 -26.03 -13.96 -27.80
N ILE A 395 -27.36 -13.74 -27.71
CA ILE A 395 -28.08 -12.75 -28.52
C ILE A 395 -27.58 -11.34 -28.21
N PHE A 396 -27.52 -10.94 -26.93
CA PHE A 396 -27.00 -9.62 -26.54
C PHE A 396 -25.54 -9.42 -26.97
N GLY A 397 -24.70 -10.46 -26.84
CA GLY A 397 -23.32 -10.45 -27.34
C GLY A 397 -23.26 -10.24 -28.85
N GLY A 398 -24.11 -10.91 -29.62
CA GLY A 398 -24.22 -10.76 -31.07
C GLY A 398 -24.72 -9.38 -31.50
N VAL A 399 -25.78 -8.87 -30.87
CA VAL A 399 -26.31 -7.52 -31.13
C VAL A 399 -25.26 -6.45 -30.79
N TYR A 400 -24.57 -6.59 -29.66
CA TYR A 400 -23.48 -5.70 -29.28
C TYR A 400 -22.33 -5.75 -30.29
N ALA A 401 -21.96 -6.93 -30.78
CA ALA A 401 -20.94 -7.08 -31.81
C ALA A 401 -21.34 -6.39 -33.12
N ALA A 402 -22.58 -6.57 -33.57
CA ALA A 402 -23.13 -5.91 -34.75
C ALA A 402 -23.16 -4.38 -34.60
N TYR A 403 -23.57 -3.87 -33.43
CA TYR A 403 -23.60 -2.44 -33.16
C TYR A 403 -22.19 -1.82 -33.07
N ALA A 404 -21.26 -2.48 -32.37
CA ALA A 404 -19.92 -1.95 -32.12
C ALA A 404 -18.98 -2.05 -33.34
N ARG A 405 -19.16 -3.08 -34.18
CA ARG A 405 -18.25 -3.39 -35.30
C ARG A 405 -18.91 -3.27 -36.69
N GLY A 406 -20.21 -2.99 -36.76
CA GLY A 406 -20.96 -2.88 -38.01
C GLY A 406 -20.97 -4.18 -38.82
N SER A 407 -20.80 -4.08 -40.15
CA SER A 407 -20.77 -5.21 -41.08
C SER A 407 -19.58 -6.18 -40.89
N LYS A 408 -18.63 -5.84 -40.02
CA LYS A 408 -17.42 -6.64 -39.73
C LYS A 408 -17.50 -7.37 -38.38
N ALA A 409 -18.69 -7.55 -37.81
CA ALA A 409 -18.87 -8.17 -36.49
C ALA A 409 -18.18 -9.54 -36.33
N PHE A 410 -18.14 -10.33 -37.41
CA PHE A 410 -17.53 -11.68 -37.44
C PHE A 410 -16.33 -11.78 -38.37
N ALA A 411 -15.84 -10.67 -38.93
CA ALA A 411 -14.60 -10.70 -39.70
C ALA A 411 -13.45 -10.98 -38.73
N ARG A 412 -12.61 -11.99 -39.06
CA ARG A 412 -11.33 -12.20 -38.39
C ARG A 412 -10.58 -10.86 -38.45
N GLU A 413 -10.07 -10.37 -37.32
CA GLU A 413 -9.26 -9.16 -37.32
C GLU A 413 -8.17 -9.36 -38.38
N PRO A 414 -8.04 -8.44 -39.36
CA PRO A 414 -6.93 -8.54 -40.30
C PRO A 414 -5.68 -8.65 -39.44
N GLN A 415 -4.88 -9.68 -39.65
CA GLN A 415 -3.57 -9.75 -39.00
C GLN A 415 -2.95 -8.38 -39.27
N ASP A 416 -2.67 -7.63 -38.21
CA ASP A 416 -1.86 -6.43 -38.32
C ASP A 416 -0.60 -6.91 -39.03
N VAL A 417 -0.52 -6.62 -40.33
CA VAL A 417 0.72 -6.75 -41.08
C VAL A 417 1.62 -5.86 -40.27
N GLN A 418 2.52 -6.46 -39.50
CA GLN A 418 3.60 -5.73 -38.89
C GLN A 418 4.23 -5.01 -40.07
N GLU A 419 4.02 -3.69 -40.14
CA GLU A 419 4.83 -2.83 -40.98
C GLU A 419 6.24 -3.09 -40.48
N GLU A 420 6.92 -4.03 -41.14
CA GLU A 420 8.35 -4.20 -40.99
C GLU A 420 8.91 -2.82 -41.26
N GLU A 421 9.46 -2.19 -40.22
CA GLU A 421 10.22 -0.95 -40.37
C GLU A 421 11.16 -1.15 -41.56
N PRO A 422 11.19 -0.21 -42.53
CA PRO A 422 12.07 -0.34 -43.67
C PRO A 422 13.50 -0.50 -43.16
N LYS A 423 14.04 -1.73 -43.25
CA LYS A 423 15.44 -2.03 -43.01
C LYS A 423 16.23 -1.18 -44.01
N ASP A 424 16.76 -0.08 -43.50
CA ASP A 424 17.69 0.79 -44.20
C ASP A 424 18.95 -0.04 -44.51
N LYS A 425 19.08 -0.48 -45.77
CA LYS A 425 20.12 -1.39 -46.27
C LYS A 425 21.49 -0.69 -46.44
N SER A 426 21.80 0.33 -45.65
CA SER A 426 22.97 1.20 -45.91
C SER A 426 24.08 1.18 -44.86
N ALA A 427 23.98 0.36 -43.78
CA ALA A 427 25.07 0.20 -42.82
C ALA A 427 25.74 -1.19 -42.92
N PRO A 428 27.06 -1.29 -43.16
CA PRO A 428 27.77 -2.56 -43.14
C PRO A 428 27.72 -3.17 -41.73
N GLU A 429 27.23 -4.40 -41.68
CA GLU A 429 27.07 -5.22 -40.48
C GLU A 429 28.45 -5.48 -39.85
N ALA A 430 28.74 -4.80 -38.73
CA ALA A 430 29.94 -5.03 -37.95
C ALA A 430 29.84 -6.42 -37.29
N ALA A 431 30.80 -7.30 -37.60
CA ALA A 431 30.86 -8.64 -37.05
C ALA A 431 30.87 -8.63 -35.51
N PRO A 432 30.21 -9.61 -34.87
CA PRO A 432 30.17 -9.71 -33.41
C PRO A 432 31.58 -9.87 -32.84
N THR A 433 31.92 -9.01 -31.88
CA THR A 433 33.19 -9.05 -31.17
C THR A 433 33.37 -10.39 -30.44
N PRO A 434 34.53 -11.05 -30.56
CA PRO A 434 34.78 -12.33 -29.92
C PRO A 434 34.83 -12.17 -28.39
N TYR A 435 34.10 -13.04 -27.69
CA TYR A 435 34.10 -13.11 -26.23
C TYR A 435 35.47 -13.57 -25.72
N VAL A 436 36.13 -12.71 -24.95
CA VAL A 436 37.34 -13.05 -24.19
C VAL A 436 36.92 -13.85 -22.96
N MET A 437 37.27 -15.14 -22.92
CA MET A 437 37.12 -15.96 -21.72
C MET A 437 38.25 -15.62 -20.74
N LEU A 438 37.88 -15.16 -19.54
CA LEU A 438 38.83 -15.00 -18.44
C LEU A 438 39.28 -16.38 -17.93
N PRO A 439 40.57 -16.56 -17.57
CA PRO A 439 41.07 -17.82 -17.04
C PRO A 439 40.44 -18.15 -15.69
N ALA A 440 40.17 -19.43 -15.47
CA ALA A 440 39.78 -19.96 -14.17
C ALA A 440 40.95 -19.82 -13.19
N GLU A 441 40.70 -19.25 -12.01
CA GLU A 441 41.68 -19.16 -10.93
C GLU A 441 41.96 -20.54 -10.28
N PRO A 442 43.19 -20.76 -9.79
CA PRO A 442 43.70 -22.05 -9.29
C PRO A 442 43.13 -22.51 -7.94
#